data_AF-A0A1U8G5S6-F1
#
_entry.id   AF-A0A1U8G5S6-F1
#
_cell.length_a   1.000
_cell.length_b   1.000
_cell.length_c   1.000
_cell.angle_alpha   90.00
_cell.angle_beta   90.00
_cell.angle_gamma   90.00
#
_symmetry.space_group_name_H-M   'P 1'
#
loop_
_entity.id
_entity.type
_entity.pdbx_description
1 polymer ?
#
loop_
_entity_poly.entity_id
_entity_poly.type
_entity_poly.pdbx_seq_one_letter_code
_entity_poly.pdbx_strand_id
1 'polypeptide(L)'
;MSRCSDYQLLSFVLLLLITIHPSSQSRVREENGVKSAVFLSPKFVLEPGSVSNKFYYDIDFPKGHIALKSFDAEVVDEAGNSVPLHETYLHHWVVVRYYHRQGVDVAKYHGNLGFHKSNFIIKRNSGICEGGLSQYFGLGSETRKTMSYVPDPYGIEVGNPVEVPPGYEERWLLNVHAIDTRGAEDRLGCTECRCDLYNVTKDEYDRDIEPDYIGGLRCCYDETRCRVKDGFQGSRRSLYLKYTVKYIDWDASILPVKIYILDVTDTWKRPGKSTATVARHHCLIEYLVESCSASVANADCSHTKKITVTFPSGGDIIYGVAHQHTGGTGMALHGEDGRVICSSLPIYGEGMEPGNEAGYIVGMSSCYPRPGSIKISEGETVTLLSNYSNAQRHTGVMGLFYLLVAEPSPKPNSILHSTDGTGEIIILHNAVGALAVFGIALIVGAVVIYRRRNQREEGYESILM
;
A
#
# COMPACT_ATOMS: atom_id res chain seq x y z
N MET A 1 25.41 19.54 -61.48
CA MET A 1 25.67 20.05 -60.12
C MET A 1 24.41 20.76 -59.61
N SER A 2 24.07 20.57 -58.34
CA SER A 2 23.07 21.34 -57.56
C SER A 2 21.57 20.95 -57.58
N ARG A 3 21.20 19.66 -57.56
CA ARG A 3 19.83 19.26 -57.14
C ARG A 3 19.70 17.97 -56.30
N CYS A 4 20.80 17.31 -55.93
CA CYS A 4 20.75 16.07 -55.14
C CYS A 4 21.19 16.24 -53.67
N SER A 5 21.63 17.44 -53.26
CA SER A 5 22.19 17.66 -51.92
C SER A 5 21.18 18.22 -50.91
N ASP A 6 20.09 18.85 -51.36
CA ASP A 6 19.14 19.51 -50.45
C ASP A 6 18.13 18.52 -49.84
N TYR A 7 17.78 17.44 -50.54
CA TYR A 7 16.85 16.43 -50.02
C TYR A 7 17.47 15.54 -48.93
N GLN A 8 18.80 15.37 -48.93
CA GLN A 8 19.49 14.63 -47.87
C GLN A 8 19.66 15.48 -46.60
N LEU A 9 19.88 16.80 -46.72
CA LEU A 9 19.93 17.69 -45.56
C LEU A 9 18.55 17.88 -44.92
N LEU A 10 17.49 18.04 -45.73
CA LEU A 10 16.11 18.16 -45.22
C LEU A 10 15.61 16.87 -44.55
N SER A 11 16.02 15.69 -45.04
CA SER A 11 15.71 14.41 -44.39
C SER A 11 16.41 14.24 -43.05
N PHE A 12 17.63 14.75 -42.88
CA PHE A 12 18.35 14.69 -41.60
C PHE A 12 17.77 15.66 -40.56
N VAL A 13 17.32 16.84 -40.97
CA VAL A 13 16.66 17.81 -40.07
C VAL A 13 15.28 17.30 -39.62
N LEU A 14 14.54 16.60 -40.49
CA LEU A 14 13.25 16.02 -40.13
C LEU A 14 13.38 14.76 -39.25
N LEU A 15 14.46 13.99 -39.38
CA LEU A 15 14.78 12.88 -38.48
C LEU A 15 15.30 13.33 -37.09
N LEU A 16 15.87 14.54 -36.99
CA LEU A 16 16.25 15.15 -35.71
C LEU A 16 15.07 15.78 -34.95
N LEU A 17 13.91 15.93 -35.59
CA LEU A 17 12.69 16.50 -35.01
C LEU A 17 11.67 15.44 -34.54
N ILE A 18 12.00 14.14 -34.67
CA ILE A 18 11.15 13.05 -34.19
C ILE A 18 11.72 12.49 -32.88
N THR A 19 10.99 12.80 -31.81
CA THR A 19 11.03 12.20 -30.47
C THR A 19 12.22 12.54 -29.56
N ILE A 20 12.34 13.81 -29.19
CA ILE A 20 12.42 14.08 -27.74
C ILE A 20 10.98 13.94 -27.24
N HIS A 21 10.56 12.70 -26.95
CA HIS A 21 9.53 12.57 -25.93
C HIS A 21 10.13 13.24 -24.68
N PRO A 22 9.40 14.12 -23.98
CA PRO A 22 9.79 14.41 -22.61
C PRO A 22 9.73 13.07 -21.90
N SER A 23 10.87 12.37 -21.80
CA SER A 23 11.09 11.45 -20.70
C SER A 23 10.69 12.27 -19.49
N SER A 24 9.68 11.80 -18.75
CA SER A 24 9.30 12.37 -17.47
C SER A 24 10.56 12.35 -16.60
N GLN A 25 11.38 13.40 -16.71
CA GLN A 25 12.62 13.51 -15.97
C GLN A 25 12.18 13.79 -14.55
N SER A 26 12.17 12.73 -13.75
CA SER A 26 12.00 12.84 -12.32
C SER A 26 13.01 13.86 -11.82
N ARG A 27 12.51 14.97 -11.27
CA ARG A 27 13.38 15.96 -10.63
C ARG A 27 13.75 15.40 -9.27
N VAL A 28 14.87 14.68 -9.23
CA VAL A 28 15.46 14.26 -7.97
C VAL A 28 16.16 15.46 -7.35
N ARG A 29 15.69 15.88 -6.17
CA ARG A 29 16.35 16.88 -5.33
C ARG A 29 16.90 16.19 -4.10
N GLU A 30 18.11 16.53 -3.71
CA GLU A 30 18.73 16.05 -2.47
C GLU A 30 18.92 17.22 -1.51
N GLU A 31 18.47 17.05 -0.27
CA GLU A 31 18.60 18.05 0.79
C GLU A 31 18.84 17.34 2.12
N ASN A 32 19.94 17.67 2.80
CA ASN A 32 20.37 17.02 4.04
C ASN A 32 20.44 15.48 3.95
N GLY A 33 20.87 14.95 2.80
CA GLY A 33 20.95 13.51 2.54
C GLY A 33 19.61 12.84 2.21
N VAL A 34 18.48 13.56 2.27
CA VAL A 34 17.17 13.07 1.86
C VAL A 34 16.94 13.38 0.39
N LYS A 35 16.71 12.33 -0.41
CA LYS A 35 16.33 12.42 -1.82
C LYS A 35 14.82 12.60 -1.94
N SER A 36 14.39 13.37 -2.91
CA SER A 36 12.99 13.67 -3.21
C SER A 36 12.74 13.51 -4.70
N ALA A 37 11.81 12.64 -5.09
CA ALA A 37 11.43 12.42 -6.48
C ALA A 37 9.94 12.71 -6.68
N VAL A 38 9.61 13.39 -7.78
CA VAL A 38 8.23 13.76 -8.15
C VAL A 38 7.84 13.05 -9.45
N PHE A 39 6.64 12.47 -9.46
CA PHE A 39 6.11 11.69 -10.56
C PHE A 39 4.63 12.05 -10.82
N LEU A 40 4.12 11.61 -11.98
CA LEU A 40 2.72 11.71 -12.36
C LEU A 40 2.20 10.30 -12.67
N SER A 41 0.98 10.00 -12.26
CA SER A 41 0.26 8.83 -12.77
C SER A 41 0.03 8.95 -14.28
N PRO A 42 -0.38 7.87 -14.97
CA PRO A 42 -1.03 8.01 -16.26
C PRO A 42 -2.23 8.95 -16.17
N LYS A 43 -2.55 9.60 -17.30
CA LYS A 43 -3.71 10.49 -17.43
C LYS A 43 -5.00 9.71 -17.21
N PHE A 44 -5.88 10.24 -16.36
CA PHE A 44 -7.29 9.88 -16.35
C PHE A 44 -8.14 11.08 -16.75
N VAL A 45 -9.36 10.82 -17.20
CA VAL A 45 -10.22 11.86 -17.76
C VAL A 45 -11.60 11.77 -17.14
N LEU A 46 -12.06 12.89 -16.59
CA LEU A 46 -13.35 13.01 -15.93
C LEU A 46 -14.22 14.06 -16.62
N GLU A 47 -15.52 13.84 -16.56
CA GLU A 47 -16.58 14.80 -16.87
C GLU A 47 -17.57 14.88 -15.70
N PRO A 48 -18.44 15.91 -15.62
CA PRO A 48 -19.32 16.13 -14.47
C PRO A 48 -20.09 14.88 -14.03
N GLY A 49 -19.93 14.47 -12.77
CA GLY A 49 -20.55 13.28 -12.18
C GLY A 49 -19.81 11.97 -12.44
N SER A 50 -18.91 11.88 -13.40
CA SER A 50 -18.24 10.62 -13.72
C SER A 50 -17.26 10.17 -12.63
N VAL A 51 -17.08 8.85 -12.54
CA VAL A 51 -16.12 8.19 -11.66
C VAL A 51 -14.98 7.60 -12.49
N SER A 52 -13.76 7.78 -12.01
CA SER A 52 -12.57 7.12 -12.51
C SER A 52 -11.95 6.32 -11.37
N ASN A 53 -11.98 5.00 -11.46
CA ASN A 53 -11.33 4.09 -10.53
C ASN A 53 -10.32 3.22 -11.29
N LYS A 54 -9.07 3.71 -11.41
CA LYS A 54 -8.05 3.11 -12.29
C LYS A 54 -6.92 2.48 -11.50
N PHE A 55 -6.42 1.36 -12.02
CA PHE A 55 -5.26 0.63 -11.50
C PHE A 55 -4.09 0.75 -12.47
N TYR A 56 -3.00 1.35 -12.01
CA TYR A 56 -1.78 1.58 -12.75
C TYR A 56 -0.67 0.68 -12.22
N TYR A 57 -0.28 -0.30 -13.02
CA TYR A 57 0.78 -1.24 -12.67
C TYR A 57 2.14 -0.71 -13.11
N ASP A 58 3.17 -1.00 -12.32
CA ASP A 58 4.56 -0.66 -12.63
C ASP A 58 4.75 0.86 -12.79
N ILE A 59 4.20 1.60 -11.82
CA ILE A 59 4.37 3.05 -11.79
C ILE A 59 5.83 3.43 -11.55
N ASP A 60 6.19 4.63 -11.99
CA ASP A 60 7.48 5.21 -11.67
C ASP A 60 7.63 5.36 -10.15
N PHE A 61 8.73 4.84 -9.63
CA PHE A 61 9.01 4.83 -8.19
C PHE A 61 10.53 4.78 -7.97
N PRO A 62 11.07 5.38 -6.89
CA PRO A 62 12.49 5.29 -6.57
C PRO A 62 12.99 3.84 -6.55
N LYS A 63 14.14 3.59 -7.19
CA LYS A 63 14.74 2.26 -7.32
C LYS A 63 15.93 2.12 -6.36
N GLY A 64 16.29 0.86 -6.08
CA GLY A 64 17.37 0.50 -5.17
C GLY A 64 16.87 0.07 -3.80
N HIS A 65 17.79 -0.36 -2.94
CA HIS A 65 17.49 -0.65 -1.53
C HIS A 65 17.49 0.68 -0.77
N ILE A 66 16.30 1.12 -0.37
CA ILE A 66 16.07 2.46 0.17
C ILE A 66 15.18 2.42 1.40
N ALA A 67 15.24 3.48 2.20
CA ALA A 67 14.31 3.74 3.27
C ALA A 67 13.37 4.88 2.87
N LEU A 68 12.07 4.60 2.78
CA LEU A 68 11.08 5.64 2.50
C LEU A 68 10.87 6.52 3.74
N LYS A 69 10.81 7.83 3.49
CA LYS A 69 10.71 8.89 4.50
C LYS A 69 9.40 9.67 4.42
N SER A 70 8.79 9.83 3.25
CA SER A 70 7.40 10.30 3.11
C SER A 70 6.85 9.96 1.72
N PHE A 71 5.52 9.91 1.61
CA PHE A 71 4.82 9.78 0.34
C PHE A 71 3.59 10.67 0.37
N ASP A 72 3.61 11.73 -0.44
CA ASP A 72 2.54 12.70 -0.54
C ASP A 72 1.98 12.71 -1.95
N ALA A 73 0.65 12.79 -2.10
CA ALA A 73 -0.01 12.79 -3.41
C ALA A 73 -1.20 13.73 -3.47
N GLU A 74 -1.48 14.25 -4.66
CA GLU A 74 -2.63 15.11 -4.94
C GLU A 74 -3.06 15.03 -6.40
N VAL A 75 -4.33 15.33 -6.67
CA VAL A 75 -4.84 15.46 -8.04
C VAL A 75 -4.46 16.83 -8.60
N VAL A 76 -3.89 16.82 -9.81
CA VAL A 76 -3.53 18.02 -10.56
C VAL A 76 -4.12 18.03 -11.97
N ASP A 77 -4.30 19.24 -12.52
CA ASP A 77 -4.69 19.45 -13.91
C ASP A 77 -3.51 19.30 -14.89
N GLU A 78 -3.77 19.50 -16.20
CA GLU A 78 -2.73 19.44 -17.24
C GLU A 78 -1.62 20.50 -17.09
N ALA A 79 -1.91 21.61 -16.42
CA ALA A 79 -0.94 22.65 -16.11
C ALA A 79 -0.17 22.38 -14.80
N GLY A 80 -0.51 21.30 -14.08
CA GLY A 80 0.11 20.90 -12.82
C GLY A 80 -0.47 21.61 -11.59
N ASN A 81 -1.58 22.34 -11.72
CA ASN A 81 -2.24 23.01 -10.61
C ASN A 81 -3.07 22.01 -9.81
N SER A 82 -3.06 22.15 -8.48
CA SER A 82 -3.88 21.35 -7.58
C SER A 82 -5.37 21.59 -7.84
N VAL A 83 -6.16 20.52 -7.87
CA VAL A 83 -7.61 20.59 -8.13
C VAL A 83 -8.40 20.54 -6.81
N PRO A 84 -9.35 21.45 -6.55
CA PRO A 84 -10.15 21.41 -5.33
C PRO A 84 -11.02 20.15 -5.20
N LEU A 85 -11.19 19.65 -3.97
CA LEU A 85 -12.01 18.47 -3.65
C LEU A 85 -13.50 18.64 -4.00
N HIS A 86 -13.98 19.89 -3.98
CA HIS A 86 -15.35 20.22 -4.36
C HIS A 86 -15.59 20.23 -5.89
N GLU A 87 -14.52 20.07 -6.68
CA GLU A 87 -14.59 19.88 -8.14
C GLU A 87 -14.25 18.42 -8.51
N THR A 88 -13.11 17.92 -8.04
CA THR A 88 -12.72 16.52 -8.19
C THR A 88 -12.36 15.96 -6.82
N TYR A 89 -13.26 15.14 -6.29
CA TYR A 89 -13.04 14.47 -5.03
C TYR A 89 -12.12 13.28 -5.25
N LEU A 90 -10.91 13.34 -4.70
CA LEU A 90 -10.01 12.18 -4.61
C LEU A 90 -10.53 11.27 -3.50
N HIS A 91 -11.42 10.34 -3.83
CA HIS A 91 -12.01 9.43 -2.85
C HIS A 91 -10.93 8.60 -2.17
N HIS A 92 -10.01 8.02 -2.95
CA HIS A 92 -8.78 7.45 -2.43
C HIS A 92 -7.73 7.32 -3.52
N TRP A 93 -6.49 7.20 -3.06
CA TRP A 93 -5.39 6.68 -3.83
C TRP A 93 -4.71 5.64 -2.95
N VAL A 94 -4.27 4.52 -3.50
CA VAL A 94 -3.56 3.49 -2.72
C VAL A 94 -2.34 3.00 -3.48
N VAL A 95 -1.25 2.77 -2.76
CA VAL A 95 0.01 2.30 -3.32
C VAL A 95 0.35 0.94 -2.72
N VAL A 96 0.47 -0.07 -3.57
CA VAL A 96 0.68 -1.46 -3.19
C VAL A 96 2.02 -1.95 -3.76
N ARG A 97 2.84 -2.55 -2.88
CA ARG A 97 4.08 -3.22 -3.25
C ARG A 97 3.77 -4.63 -3.75
N TYR A 98 4.36 -5.02 -4.88
CA TYR A 98 4.20 -6.37 -5.41
C TYR A 98 5.46 -6.89 -6.09
N TYR A 99 5.56 -8.21 -6.24
CA TYR A 99 6.59 -8.89 -6.99
C TYR A 99 6.02 -9.45 -8.28
N HIS A 100 6.69 -9.16 -9.39
CA HIS A 100 6.31 -9.61 -10.72
C HIS A 100 7.37 -10.54 -11.30
N ARG A 101 6.93 -11.60 -11.97
CA ARG A 101 7.86 -12.56 -12.59
C ARG A 101 8.58 -11.93 -13.78
N GLN A 102 9.90 -12.03 -13.79
CA GLN A 102 10.74 -11.52 -14.88
C GLN A 102 10.41 -12.20 -16.21
N GLY A 103 10.51 -11.46 -17.31
CA GLY A 103 10.28 -11.96 -18.67
C GLY A 103 8.81 -12.20 -19.04
N VAL A 104 7.86 -11.76 -18.21
CA VAL A 104 6.42 -11.77 -18.51
C VAL A 104 5.95 -10.33 -18.65
N ASP A 105 5.33 -9.98 -19.78
CA ASP A 105 4.75 -8.64 -19.95
C ASP A 105 3.58 -8.42 -18.99
N VAL A 106 3.60 -7.27 -18.32
CA VAL A 106 2.44 -6.78 -17.55
C VAL A 106 1.46 -6.18 -18.55
N ALA A 107 0.22 -6.67 -18.55
CA ALA A 107 -0.86 -5.97 -19.24
C ALA A 107 -0.98 -4.58 -18.60
N LYS A 108 -0.49 -3.55 -19.30
CA LYS A 108 -0.29 -2.20 -18.74
C LYS A 108 -1.59 -1.52 -18.29
N TYR A 109 -2.75 -1.98 -18.75
CA TYR A 109 -4.04 -1.39 -18.42
C TYR A 109 -5.16 -2.44 -18.45
N HIS A 110 -6.11 -2.28 -17.53
CA HIS A 110 -7.38 -3.01 -17.51
C HIS A 110 -7.24 -4.52 -17.53
N GLY A 111 -6.78 -5.05 -16.40
CA GLY A 111 -7.05 -6.45 -16.08
C GLY A 111 -7.44 -6.48 -14.63
N ASN A 112 -8.66 -6.98 -14.35
CA ASN A 112 -9.00 -7.57 -13.06
C ASN A 112 -8.09 -8.80 -12.90
N LEU A 113 -6.81 -8.55 -12.65
CA LEU A 113 -5.79 -9.55 -12.40
C LEU A 113 -6.08 -9.97 -10.98
N GLY A 114 -7.10 -10.83 -10.82
CA GLY A 114 -7.46 -11.41 -9.54
C GLY A 114 -6.20 -11.81 -8.77
N PHE A 115 -6.22 -11.59 -7.46
CA PHE A 115 -5.07 -11.53 -6.55
C PHE A 115 -4.19 -12.80 -6.46
N HIS A 116 -4.46 -13.82 -7.30
CA HIS A 116 -3.71 -15.05 -7.42
C HIS A 116 -3.44 -15.41 -8.89
N LYS A 117 -2.35 -14.88 -9.46
CA LYS A 117 -1.70 -15.50 -10.63
C LYS A 117 -0.25 -15.80 -10.25
N SER A 118 0.28 -16.94 -10.68
CA SER A 118 1.65 -17.37 -10.39
C SER A 118 2.75 -16.40 -10.83
N ASN A 119 2.43 -15.34 -11.58
CA ASN A 119 3.37 -14.31 -12.02
C ASN A 119 3.32 -13.03 -11.17
N PHE A 120 2.39 -12.92 -10.21
CA PHE A 120 2.10 -11.70 -9.45
C PHE A 120 1.89 -12.04 -7.97
N ILE A 121 2.72 -11.46 -7.09
CA ILE A 121 2.67 -11.70 -5.65
C ILE A 121 2.56 -10.37 -4.93
N ILE A 122 1.47 -10.13 -4.21
CA ILE A 122 1.34 -8.92 -3.37
C ILE A 122 2.23 -9.05 -2.13
N LYS A 123 3.11 -8.08 -1.92
CA LYS A 123 3.83 -7.89 -0.66
C LYS A 123 2.97 -7.00 0.22
N ARG A 124 2.15 -7.64 1.06
CA ARG A 124 1.23 -6.94 1.98
C ARG A 124 2.01 -6.21 3.08
N ASN A 125 1.39 -5.19 3.67
CA ASN A 125 1.84 -4.65 4.95
C ASN A 125 1.69 -5.68 6.10
N SER A 126 2.13 -5.33 7.31
CA SER A 126 2.10 -6.19 8.49
C SER A 126 0.76 -6.18 9.23
N GLY A 127 -0.26 -5.49 8.70
CA GLY A 127 -1.60 -5.43 9.25
C GLY A 127 -2.32 -6.77 9.27
N ILE A 128 -3.38 -6.85 10.07
CA ILE A 128 -4.09 -8.10 10.35
C ILE A 128 -5.11 -8.49 9.29
N CYS A 129 -5.60 -7.53 8.50
CA CYS A 129 -6.68 -7.74 7.53
C CYS A 129 -6.25 -8.71 6.42
N GLU A 130 -6.99 -9.81 6.21
CA GLU A 130 -6.64 -10.84 5.21
C GLU A 130 -7.14 -10.48 3.79
N GLY A 131 -8.32 -9.87 3.68
CA GLY A 131 -9.03 -9.66 2.40
C GLY A 131 -8.85 -8.27 1.76
N GLY A 132 -8.17 -7.34 2.43
CA GLY A 132 -8.04 -5.97 1.97
C GLY A 132 -6.97 -5.20 2.72
N LEU A 133 -6.89 -3.89 2.49
CA LEU A 133 -5.99 -2.97 3.18
C LEU A 133 -4.51 -3.36 3.10
N SER A 134 -4.06 -3.88 1.95
CA SER A 134 -2.67 -4.32 1.73
C SER A 134 -1.68 -3.21 1.37
N GLN A 135 -2.17 -1.99 1.19
CA GLN A 135 -1.41 -0.82 0.77
C GLN A 135 -0.35 -0.39 1.78
N TYR A 136 0.68 0.27 1.27
CA TYR A 136 1.72 0.93 2.04
C TYR A 136 1.39 2.39 2.26
N PHE A 137 0.78 3.04 1.27
CA PHE A 137 0.42 4.46 1.33
C PHE A 137 -0.92 4.72 0.68
N GLY A 138 -1.47 5.89 1.01
CA GLY A 138 -2.68 6.42 0.42
C GLY A 138 -3.94 5.79 1.04
N LEU A 139 -4.79 6.65 1.62
CA LEU A 139 -6.08 6.26 2.19
C LEU A 139 -7.19 7.19 1.66
N GLY A 140 -6.95 8.50 1.55
CA GLY A 140 -7.95 9.42 1.01
C GLY A 140 -7.47 10.82 0.66
N SER A 141 -8.44 11.72 0.54
CA SER A 141 -8.27 13.14 0.21
C SER A 141 -7.54 13.96 1.28
N GLU A 142 -7.41 13.44 2.49
CA GLU A 142 -6.79 14.11 3.65
C GLU A 142 -5.27 14.34 3.52
N THR A 143 -4.67 13.97 2.39
CA THR A 143 -3.21 13.94 2.23
C THR A 143 -2.56 15.33 2.35
N ARG A 144 -3.25 16.42 1.98
CA ARG A 144 -2.64 17.77 1.89
C ARG A 144 -2.21 18.38 3.23
N LYS A 145 -2.92 18.09 4.32
CA LYS A 145 -2.60 18.60 5.68
C LYS A 145 -2.26 17.48 6.67
N THR A 146 -2.04 16.26 6.18
CA THR A 146 -1.63 15.13 7.02
C THR A 146 -0.12 14.96 6.97
N MET A 147 0.55 15.04 8.11
CA MET A 147 1.99 14.80 8.16
C MET A 147 2.27 13.30 8.04
N SER A 148 2.97 12.89 6.98
CA SER A 148 3.26 11.49 6.66
C SER A 148 4.74 11.09 6.82
N TYR A 149 5.55 11.95 7.46
CA TYR A 149 6.99 11.76 7.52
C TYR A 149 7.38 10.62 8.48
N VAL A 150 8.44 9.89 8.15
CA VAL A 150 9.03 8.87 9.03
C VAL A 150 10.24 9.52 9.73
N PRO A 151 10.26 9.66 11.07
CA PRO A 151 11.37 10.29 11.78
C PRO A 151 12.64 9.46 11.72
N ASP A 152 13.82 10.09 11.84
CA ASP A 152 15.07 9.35 12.03
C ASP A 152 15.12 8.70 13.43
N PRO A 153 15.82 7.56 13.59
CA PRO A 153 16.57 6.80 12.58
C PRO A 153 15.70 5.81 11.78
N TYR A 154 14.37 5.98 11.80
CA TYR A 154 13.44 5.00 11.24
C TYR A 154 13.23 5.16 9.73
N GLY A 155 12.82 4.07 9.07
CA GLY A 155 12.45 4.10 7.66
C GLY A 155 11.63 2.88 7.24
N ILE A 156 10.77 3.07 6.24
CA ILE A 156 10.04 1.94 5.63
C ILE A 156 10.98 1.32 4.58
N GLU A 157 11.48 0.12 4.87
CA GLU A 157 12.41 -0.60 4.00
C GLU A 157 11.72 -1.13 2.74
N VAL A 158 12.28 -0.80 1.58
CA VAL A 158 11.83 -1.31 0.27
C VAL A 158 13.03 -1.58 -0.65
N GLY A 159 12.82 -2.39 -1.68
CA GLY A 159 13.89 -2.77 -2.62
C GLY A 159 15.01 -3.63 -2.03
N ASN A 160 14.80 -4.26 -0.87
CA ASN A 160 15.74 -5.22 -0.31
C ASN A 160 15.79 -6.49 -1.19
N PRO A 161 16.92 -6.81 -1.85
CA PRO A 161 17.01 -7.95 -2.76
C PRO A 161 16.78 -9.32 -2.10
N VAL A 162 16.99 -9.41 -0.78
CA VAL A 162 16.77 -10.65 0.00
C VAL A 162 15.28 -10.94 0.17
N GLU A 163 14.41 -9.92 0.15
CA GLU A 163 12.96 -10.10 0.26
C GLU A 163 12.28 -10.48 -1.06
N VAL A 164 12.97 -10.32 -2.20
CA VAL A 164 12.40 -10.57 -3.53
C VAL A 164 12.59 -12.04 -3.91
N PRO A 165 11.51 -12.79 -4.23
CA PRO A 165 11.63 -14.18 -4.64
C PRO A 165 12.50 -14.37 -5.90
N PRO A 166 13.26 -15.48 -6.03
CA PRO A 166 14.05 -15.75 -7.22
C PRO A 166 13.23 -15.72 -8.51
N GLY A 167 13.70 -14.99 -9.52
CA GLY A 167 13.02 -14.82 -10.80
C GLY A 167 11.89 -13.78 -10.80
N TYR A 168 11.77 -12.99 -9.72
CA TYR A 168 10.85 -11.86 -9.62
C TYR A 168 11.61 -10.55 -9.51
N GLU A 169 10.88 -9.45 -9.72
CA GLU A 169 11.33 -8.10 -9.46
C GLU A 169 10.25 -7.32 -8.69
N GLU A 170 10.69 -6.35 -7.89
CA GLU A 170 9.79 -5.49 -7.15
C GLU A 170 9.22 -4.37 -8.03
N ARG A 171 7.91 -4.21 -7.96
CA ARG A 171 7.14 -3.18 -8.67
C ARG A 171 6.06 -2.60 -7.76
N TRP A 172 5.47 -1.50 -8.22
CA TRP A 172 4.47 -0.74 -7.48
C TRP A 172 3.19 -0.57 -8.28
N LEU A 173 2.06 -0.79 -7.62
CA LEU A 173 0.71 -0.60 -8.15
C LEU A 173 0.13 0.63 -7.49
N LEU A 174 -0.41 1.55 -8.30
CA LEU A 174 -1.16 2.70 -7.85
C LEU A 174 -2.61 2.53 -8.28
N ASN A 175 -3.54 2.57 -7.33
CA ASN A 175 -4.95 2.76 -7.62
C ASN A 175 -5.35 4.19 -7.32
N VAL A 176 -6.14 4.80 -8.21
CA VAL A 176 -6.65 6.16 -8.08
C VAL A 176 -8.15 6.13 -8.33
N HIS A 177 -8.92 6.45 -7.29
CA HIS A 177 -10.36 6.60 -7.33
C HIS A 177 -10.71 8.09 -7.14
N ALA A 178 -11.20 8.71 -8.21
CA ALA A 178 -11.62 10.10 -8.24
C ALA A 178 -13.04 10.26 -8.81
N ILE A 179 -13.79 11.19 -8.24
CA ILE A 179 -15.18 11.49 -8.59
C ILE A 179 -15.28 12.97 -8.97
N ASP A 180 -15.83 13.28 -10.14
CA ASP A 180 -16.13 14.65 -10.52
C ASP A 180 -17.44 15.10 -9.89
N THR A 181 -17.38 16.01 -8.92
CA THR A 181 -18.56 16.46 -8.16
C THR A 181 -19.13 17.78 -8.69
N ARG A 182 -18.61 18.28 -9.83
CA ARG A 182 -19.14 19.49 -10.48
C ARG A 182 -20.57 19.23 -10.95
N GLY A 183 -21.49 20.10 -10.57
CA GLY A 183 -22.89 19.99 -10.95
C GLY A 183 -23.68 18.88 -10.26
N ALA A 184 -23.08 18.11 -9.33
CA ALA A 184 -23.79 17.07 -8.59
C ALA A 184 -25.06 17.61 -7.90
N GLU A 185 -26.14 16.81 -7.91
CA GLU A 185 -27.37 17.15 -7.18
C GLU A 185 -27.13 17.15 -5.67
N ASP A 186 -26.43 16.12 -5.19
CA ASP A 186 -26.01 15.93 -3.81
C ASP A 186 -24.53 15.55 -3.81
N ARG A 187 -23.67 16.55 -3.54
CA ARG A 187 -22.22 16.36 -3.54
C ARG A 187 -21.77 15.36 -2.49
N LEU A 188 -22.30 15.46 -1.27
CA LEU A 188 -21.90 14.57 -0.19
C LEU A 188 -22.35 13.14 -0.49
N GLY A 189 -23.58 12.96 -0.97
CA GLY A 189 -24.07 11.66 -1.39
C GLY A 189 -23.24 11.04 -2.53
N CYS A 190 -22.75 11.84 -3.49
CA CYS A 190 -21.81 11.35 -4.50
C CYS A 190 -20.51 10.86 -3.87
N THR A 191 -19.92 11.63 -2.94
CA THR A 191 -18.65 11.26 -2.29
C THR A 191 -18.78 10.08 -1.33
N GLU A 192 -19.98 9.85 -0.79
CA GLU A 192 -20.33 8.68 0.03
C GLU A 192 -20.84 7.50 -0.79
N CYS A 193 -20.79 7.61 -2.12
CA CYS A 193 -21.15 6.56 -3.05
C CYS A 193 -22.57 6.03 -2.86
N ARG A 194 -23.55 6.91 -2.60
CA ARG A 194 -24.96 6.53 -2.47
C ARG A 194 -25.53 5.94 -3.75
N CYS A 195 -25.99 4.69 -3.69
CA CYS A 195 -26.36 3.91 -4.88
C CYS A 195 -27.49 4.55 -5.69
N ASP A 196 -28.42 5.24 -5.04
CA ASP A 196 -29.53 5.94 -5.70
C ASP A 196 -29.08 7.12 -6.59
N LEU A 197 -27.96 7.76 -6.25
CA LEU A 197 -27.37 8.84 -7.05
C LEU A 197 -26.59 8.31 -8.26
N TYR A 198 -26.06 7.09 -8.20
CA TYR A 198 -25.36 6.44 -9.32
C TYR A 198 -26.29 5.63 -10.22
N ASN A 199 -27.53 5.38 -9.78
CA ASN A 199 -28.53 4.57 -10.50
C ASN A 199 -28.00 3.18 -10.87
N VAL A 200 -27.38 2.52 -9.89
CA VAL A 200 -26.80 1.17 -10.05
C VAL A 200 -27.55 0.17 -9.17
N THR A 201 -27.74 -1.04 -9.69
CA THR A 201 -28.31 -2.19 -8.96
C THR A 201 -27.36 -3.37 -8.89
N LYS A 202 -26.21 -3.27 -9.56
CA LYS A 202 -25.16 -4.28 -9.63
C LYS A 202 -23.80 -3.65 -9.40
N ASP A 203 -22.93 -4.39 -8.73
CA ASP A 203 -21.56 -3.97 -8.46
C ASP A 203 -20.62 -4.22 -9.64
N GLU A 204 -19.34 -3.87 -9.48
CA GLU A 204 -18.30 -3.98 -10.52
C GLU A 204 -18.06 -5.43 -11.02
N TYR A 205 -18.55 -6.44 -10.29
CA TYR A 205 -18.44 -7.85 -10.64
C TYR A 205 -19.78 -8.42 -11.17
N ASP A 206 -20.73 -7.57 -11.55
CA ASP A 206 -22.07 -7.93 -12.02
C ASP A 206 -22.92 -8.67 -10.96
N ARG A 207 -22.60 -8.51 -9.68
CA ARG A 207 -23.38 -9.08 -8.57
C ARG A 207 -24.44 -8.10 -8.13
N ASP A 208 -25.64 -8.59 -7.85
CA ASP A 208 -26.74 -7.77 -7.35
C ASP A 208 -26.38 -7.08 -6.04
N ILE A 209 -26.72 -5.81 -5.93
CA ILE A 209 -26.57 -5.00 -4.72
C ILE A 209 -27.84 -5.19 -3.89
N GLU A 210 -27.68 -5.61 -2.64
CA GLU A 210 -28.80 -5.87 -1.76
C GLU A 210 -29.56 -4.56 -1.44
N PRO A 211 -30.89 -4.60 -1.26
CA PRO A 211 -31.69 -3.40 -1.03
C PRO A 211 -31.30 -2.58 0.22
N ASP A 212 -30.69 -3.21 1.21
CA ASP A 212 -30.18 -2.60 2.44
C ASP A 212 -28.77 -2.01 2.29
N TYR A 213 -28.05 -2.34 1.21
CA TYR A 213 -26.80 -1.67 0.84
C TYR A 213 -27.12 -0.38 0.08
N ILE A 214 -27.22 0.72 0.83
CA ILE A 214 -27.67 2.02 0.30
C ILE A 214 -26.54 2.91 -0.24
N GLY A 215 -25.28 2.58 0.03
CA GLY A 215 -24.13 3.33 -0.46
C GLY A 215 -22.79 2.81 0.04
N GLY A 216 -21.75 3.01 -0.77
CA GLY A 216 -20.39 2.59 -0.51
C GLY A 216 -19.64 2.11 -1.75
N LEU A 217 -18.52 1.40 -1.53
CA LEU A 217 -17.57 0.91 -2.54
C LEU A 217 -18.22 0.19 -3.74
N ARG A 218 -19.37 -0.46 -3.54
CA ARG A 218 -20.05 -1.22 -4.62
C ARG A 218 -20.86 -0.35 -5.57
N CYS A 219 -21.01 0.94 -5.29
CA CYS A 219 -21.93 1.82 -6.02
C CYS A 219 -21.26 2.90 -6.88
N CYS A 220 -19.99 3.20 -6.63
CA CYS A 220 -19.21 4.19 -7.37
C CYS A 220 -17.96 3.54 -8.00
N TYR A 221 -18.13 2.44 -8.72
CA TYR A 221 -17.01 1.82 -9.45
C TYR A 221 -16.69 2.59 -10.74
N ASP A 222 -15.62 2.16 -11.42
CA ASP A 222 -15.11 2.81 -12.63
C ASP A 222 -16.21 3.01 -13.68
N GLU A 223 -16.20 4.17 -14.34
CA GLU A 223 -17.14 4.53 -15.41
C GLU A 223 -18.61 4.73 -15.00
N THR A 224 -18.94 4.54 -13.71
CA THR A 224 -20.24 4.98 -13.16
C THR A 224 -20.34 6.50 -13.17
N ARG A 225 -21.57 7.02 -13.02
CA ARG A 225 -21.82 8.45 -13.01
C ARG A 225 -22.81 8.83 -11.91
N CYS A 226 -22.36 9.69 -10.99
CA CYS A 226 -23.24 10.33 -10.04
C CYS A 226 -24.16 11.34 -10.74
N ARG A 227 -25.41 11.40 -10.28
CA ARG A 227 -26.41 12.31 -10.81
C ARG A 227 -25.99 13.78 -10.66
N VAL A 228 -26.14 14.51 -11.75
CA VAL A 228 -25.89 15.95 -11.85
C VAL A 228 -27.20 16.69 -12.12
N LYS A 229 -27.27 17.96 -11.71
CA LYS A 229 -28.43 18.82 -11.91
C LYS A 229 -28.78 18.94 -13.39
N ASP A 230 -30.07 18.89 -13.69
CA ASP A 230 -30.58 19.06 -15.05
C ASP A 230 -30.03 20.31 -15.72
N GLY A 231 -29.55 20.14 -16.96
CA GLY A 231 -28.98 21.22 -17.76
C GLY A 231 -27.56 21.64 -17.37
N PHE A 232 -26.93 21.04 -16.35
CA PHE A 232 -25.52 21.31 -16.04
C PHE A 232 -24.61 20.78 -17.16
N GLN A 233 -23.86 21.68 -17.77
CA GLN A 233 -22.85 21.36 -18.77
C GLN A 233 -21.47 21.72 -18.20
N GLY A 234 -20.54 20.77 -18.21
CA GLY A 234 -19.18 21.00 -17.77
C GLY A 234 -18.20 20.31 -18.72
N SER A 235 -17.05 20.95 -18.95
CA SER A 235 -16.02 20.41 -19.82
C SER A 235 -15.40 19.15 -19.23
N ARG A 236 -15.03 18.24 -20.12
CA ARG A 236 -14.16 17.10 -19.83
C ARG A 236 -12.78 17.61 -19.43
N ARG A 237 -12.16 17.00 -18.42
CA ARG A 237 -10.85 17.38 -17.87
C ARG A 237 -9.91 16.20 -17.84
N SER A 238 -8.71 16.41 -18.35
CA SER A 238 -7.57 15.54 -18.17
C SER A 238 -6.92 15.82 -16.82
N LEU A 239 -6.68 14.78 -16.03
CA LEU A 239 -6.15 14.87 -14.67
C LEU A 239 -5.07 13.82 -14.45
N TYR A 240 -4.24 14.08 -13.44
CA TYR A 240 -3.16 13.21 -13.00
C TYR A 240 -3.12 13.17 -11.47
N LEU A 241 -2.67 12.04 -10.91
CA LEU A 241 -2.20 12.03 -9.54
C LEU A 241 -0.72 12.39 -9.56
N LYS A 242 -0.37 13.56 -9.02
CA LYS A 242 1.01 13.96 -8.77
C LYS A 242 1.43 13.44 -7.42
N TYR A 243 2.56 12.74 -7.36
CA TYR A 243 3.08 12.23 -6.10
C TYR A 243 4.57 12.53 -5.92
N THR A 244 4.93 12.77 -4.65
CA THR A 244 6.28 13.07 -4.20
C THR A 244 6.71 12.00 -3.21
N VAL A 245 7.83 11.35 -3.48
CA VAL A 245 8.43 10.34 -2.62
C VAL A 245 9.74 10.88 -2.07
N LYS A 246 9.85 10.93 -0.74
CA LYS A 246 11.11 11.23 -0.05
C LYS A 246 11.73 9.94 0.47
N TYR A 247 13.03 9.78 0.29
CA TYR A 247 13.74 8.56 0.63
C TYR A 247 15.24 8.82 0.88
N ILE A 248 15.89 7.87 1.54
CA ILE A 248 17.36 7.80 1.69
C ILE A 248 17.84 6.43 1.20
N ASP A 249 19.11 6.35 0.81
CA ASP A 249 19.72 5.04 0.53
C ASP A 249 19.74 4.21 1.82
N TRP A 250 19.48 2.90 1.70
CA TRP A 250 19.46 2.04 2.87
C TRP A 250 20.86 1.91 3.48
N ASP A 251 20.93 2.02 4.80
CA ASP A 251 22.14 1.80 5.60
C ASP A 251 21.78 0.99 6.85
N ALA A 252 22.77 0.27 7.39
CA ALA A 252 22.59 -0.59 8.57
C ALA A 252 22.23 0.19 9.85
N SER A 253 22.45 1.52 9.88
CA SER A 253 22.01 2.37 10.99
C SER A 253 20.50 2.67 10.98
N ILE A 254 19.80 2.43 9.86
CA ILE A 254 18.37 2.69 9.74
C ILE A 254 17.58 1.59 10.44
N LEU A 255 16.61 2.00 11.25
CA LEU A 255 15.71 1.09 11.93
C LEU A 255 14.44 0.86 11.08
N PRO A 256 14.21 -0.35 10.56
CA PRO A 256 13.00 -0.62 9.78
C PRO A 256 11.74 -0.47 10.63
N VAL A 257 10.71 0.14 10.06
CA VAL A 257 9.36 0.13 10.62
C VAL A 257 8.42 -0.72 9.77
N LYS A 258 7.46 -1.35 10.45
CA LYS A 258 6.37 -2.09 9.83
C LYS A 258 5.10 -1.26 9.81
N ILE A 259 4.31 -1.44 8.76
CA ILE A 259 3.05 -0.74 8.55
C ILE A 259 1.92 -1.63 9.05
N TYR A 260 1.06 -1.07 9.89
CA TYR A 260 -0.20 -1.70 10.30
C TYR A 260 -1.35 -0.80 9.91
N ILE A 261 -2.36 -1.38 9.27
CA ILE A 261 -3.64 -0.72 9.04
C ILE A 261 -4.69 -1.52 9.81
N LEU A 262 -5.31 -0.86 10.79
CA LEU A 262 -6.41 -1.41 11.57
C LEU A 262 -7.72 -0.88 11.00
N ASP A 263 -8.78 -1.67 11.10
CA ASP A 263 -10.10 -1.34 10.58
C ASP A 263 -11.16 -1.60 11.66
N VAL A 264 -11.90 -0.56 12.04
CA VAL A 264 -12.96 -0.62 13.06
C VAL A 264 -14.14 -1.53 12.68
N THR A 265 -14.20 -2.01 11.44
CA THR A 265 -15.22 -2.93 10.95
C THR A 265 -14.79 -4.40 11.00
N ASP A 266 -13.58 -4.69 11.49
CA ASP A 266 -13.15 -6.07 11.65
C ASP A 266 -14.12 -6.87 12.55
N THR A 267 -14.43 -8.09 12.10
CA THR A 267 -15.42 -8.97 12.72
C THR A 267 -14.79 -10.18 13.39
N TRP A 268 -13.45 -10.32 13.32
CA TRP A 268 -12.78 -11.42 13.99
C TRP A 268 -12.99 -11.37 15.49
N LYS A 269 -13.29 -12.54 16.05
CA LYS A 269 -13.38 -12.76 17.49
C LYS A 269 -12.46 -13.91 17.82
N ARG A 270 -11.67 -13.75 18.89
CA ARG A 270 -10.82 -14.82 19.41
C ARG A 270 -11.68 -16.07 19.67
N PRO A 271 -11.45 -17.20 18.99
CA PRO A 271 -12.23 -18.40 19.24
C PRO A 271 -11.92 -18.93 20.64
N GLY A 272 -12.95 -19.17 21.45
CA GLY A 272 -12.79 -19.73 22.79
C GLY A 272 -12.18 -21.14 22.72
N LYS A 273 -11.02 -21.34 23.38
CA LYS A 273 -10.32 -22.63 23.55
C LYS A 273 -10.10 -23.47 22.26
N SER A 274 -10.16 -22.88 21.06
CA SER A 274 -9.87 -23.62 19.84
C SER A 274 -8.38 -23.51 19.50
N THR A 275 -7.78 -24.63 19.10
CA THR A 275 -6.41 -24.74 18.59
C THR A 275 -6.25 -24.24 17.14
N ALA A 276 -7.27 -23.58 16.57
CA ALA A 276 -7.17 -22.99 15.25
C ALA A 276 -6.19 -21.80 15.28
N THR A 277 -5.03 -22.01 14.68
CA THR A 277 -3.85 -21.12 14.73
C THR A 277 -3.89 -19.93 13.78
N VAL A 278 -4.94 -19.77 12.97
CA VAL A 278 -5.03 -18.69 11.97
C VAL A 278 -6.19 -17.76 12.32
N ALA A 279 -5.86 -16.58 12.84
CA ALA A 279 -6.81 -15.50 13.06
C ALA A 279 -7.22 -14.90 11.71
N ARG A 280 -8.43 -15.19 11.23
CA ARG A 280 -8.96 -14.63 9.99
C ARG A 280 -9.67 -13.30 10.25
N HIS A 281 -8.94 -12.19 10.09
CA HIS A 281 -9.52 -10.85 10.18
C HIS A 281 -10.15 -10.45 8.86
N HIS A 282 -11.47 -10.23 8.88
CA HIS A 282 -12.24 -9.98 7.67
C HIS A 282 -12.13 -8.54 7.18
N CYS A 283 -12.08 -7.56 8.08
CA CYS A 283 -12.00 -6.11 7.79
C CYS A 283 -12.92 -5.66 6.63
N LEU A 284 -14.14 -5.21 6.95
CA LEU A 284 -15.16 -4.86 5.95
C LEU A 284 -14.92 -3.51 5.27
N ILE A 285 -13.90 -2.75 5.69
CA ILE A 285 -13.43 -1.46 5.17
C ILE A 285 -14.40 -0.29 5.43
N GLU A 286 -15.69 -0.46 5.12
CA GLU A 286 -16.71 0.58 5.22
C GLU A 286 -17.90 0.15 6.09
N TYR A 287 -18.63 1.13 6.61
CA TYR A 287 -19.87 0.89 7.35
C TYR A 287 -20.85 2.05 7.21
N LEU A 288 -22.11 1.78 7.57
CA LEU A 288 -23.19 2.75 7.64
C LEU A 288 -23.19 3.45 9.01
N VAL A 289 -23.36 4.77 9.01
CA VAL A 289 -23.69 5.55 10.21
C VAL A 289 -25.12 6.06 10.07
N GLU A 290 -26.01 5.53 10.91
CA GLU A 290 -27.43 5.92 10.91
C GLU A 290 -27.66 7.27 11.57
N SER A 291 -28.57 8.07 11.00
CA SER A 291 -28.95 9.36 11.56
C SER A 291 -29.59 9.22 12.95
N CYS A 292 -29.25 10.13 13.87
CA CYS A 292 -29.92 10.24 15.16
C CYS A 292 -31.40 10.63 14.98
N SER A 293 -32.25 10.26 15.94
CA SER A 293 -33.69 10.53 15.87
C SER A 293 -34.00 12.02 16.05
N ALA A 294 -34.81 12.59 15.15
CA ALA A 294 -35.24 14.00 15.19
C ALA A 294 -36.00 14.40 16.48
N SER A 295 -36.46 13.44 17.28
CA SER A 295 -37.11 13.66 18.58
C SER A 295 -36.16 14.14 19.68
N VAL A 296 -34.85 14.23 19.42
CA VAL A 296 -33.84 14.68 20.39
C VAL A 296 -33.14 15.93 19.86
N ALA A 297 -33.89 17.02 19.69
CA ALA A 297 -33.41 18.31 19.19
C ALA A 297 -32.31 18.99 20.04
N ASN A 298 -31.84 18.34 21.11
CA ASN A 298 -30.85 18.85 22.07
C ASN A 298 -29.77 17.81 22.48
N ALA A 299 -29.62 16.68 21.78
CA ALA A 299 -28.51 15.76 22.04
C ALA A 299 -27.40 15.94 21.00
N ASP A 300 -26.15 15.95 21.47
CA ASP A 300 -24.97 15.85 20.61
C ASP A 300 -25.04 14.52 19.85
N CYS A 301 -25.46 14.57 18.57
CA CYS A 301 -25.57 13.40 17.71
C CYS A 301 -24.18 12.86 17.37
N SER A 302 -23.78 11.81 18.11
CA SER A 302 -22.51 11.11 17.95
C SER A 302 -22.74 9.61 17.80
N HIS A 303 -22.01 9.00 16.88
CA HIS A 303 -21.95 7.57 16.66
C HIS A 303 -20.52 7.06 16.88
N THR A 304 -20.35 6.16 17.84
CA THR A 304 -19.05 5.52 18.12
C THR A 304 -19.09 4.05 17.70
N LYS A 305 -18.16 3.67 16.82
CA LYS A 305 -17.85 2.27 16.53
C LYS A 305 -16.57 1.87 17.26
N LYS A 306 -16.55 0.69 17.86
CA LYS A 306 -15.43 0.20 18.67
C LYS A 306 -15.14 -1.27 18.38
N ILE A 307 -13.86 -1.62 18.33
CA ILE A 307 -13.37 -3.00 18.31
C ILE A 307 -12.16 -3.17 19.24
N THR A 308 -11.83 -4.42 19.53
CA THR A 308 -10.59 -4.79 20.22
C THR A 308 -9.78 -5.74 19.34
N VAL A 309 -8.50 -5.45 19.18
CA VAL A 309 -7.58 -6.17 18.30
C VAL A 309 -6.39 -6.66 19.12
N THR A 310 -6.01 -7.91 18.95
CA THR A 310 -4.75 -8.43 19.51
C THR A 310 -3.60 -8.14 18.55
N PHE A 311 -2.58 -7.42 19.02
CA PHE A 311 -1.45 -7.01 18.18
C PHE A 311 -0.45 -8.17 18.00
N PRO A 312 0.02 -8.48 16.77
CA PRO A 312 0.71 -9.74 16.50
C PRO A 312 2.16 -9.82 16.99
N SER A 313 2.94 -8.74 16.90
CA SER A 313 4.40 -8.76 17.14
C SER A 313 4.89 -7.73 18.17
N GLY A 314 4.04 -6.75 18.51
CA GLY A 314 4.41 -5.64 19.40
C GLY A 314 5.49 -4.71 18.83
N GLY A 315 5.93 -3.72 19.60
CA GLY A 315 6.99 -2.79 19.22
C GLY A 315 6.74 -1.35 19.68
N ASP A 316 7.68 -0.47 19.34
CA ASP A 316 7.56 0.97 19.57
C ASP A 316 6.67 1.61 18.51
N ILE A 317 5.65 2.35 18.92
CA ILE A 317 4.86 3.18 18.01
C ILE A 317 5.73 4.37 17.62
N ILE A 318 5.94 4.56 16.32
CA ILE A 318 6.74 5.67 15.77
C ILE A 318 5.84 6.74 15.16
N TYR A 319 4.72 6.30 14.59
CA TYR A 319 3.74 7.15 13.93
C TYR A 319 2.36 6.53 14.03
N GLY A 320 1.34 7.37 14.12
CA GLY A 320 -0.06 6.96 13.99
C GLY A 320 -0.93 8.03 13.36
N VAL A 321 -1.88 7.63 12.52
CA VAL A 321 -2.88 8.54 11.95
C VAL A 321 -4.14 7.76 11.60
N ALA A 322 -5.29 8.40 11.76
CA ALA A 322 -6.56 7.85 11.33
C ALA A 322 -6.90 8.25 9.89
N HIS A 323 -7.79 7.48 9.28
CA HIS A 323 -8.49 7.86 8.06
C HIS A 323 -9.99 7.75 8.31
N GLN A 324 -10.69 8.85 8.02
CA GLN A 324 -12.13 9.00 8.14
C GLN A 324 -12.67 9.76 6.93
N HIS A 325 -13.91 9.49 6.57
CA HIS A 325 -14.67 10.27 5.60
C HIS A 325 -15.38 11.45 6.28
N THR A 326 -15.90 12.37 5.47
CA THR A 326 -16.72 13.49 5.94
C THR A 326 -17.81 13.02 6.91
N GLY A 327 -17.98 13.75 8.02
CA GLY A 327 -18.80 13.32 9.15
C GLY A 327 -17.98 12.73 10.29
N GLY A 328 -16.73 12.30 10.04
CA GLY A 328 -15.81 11.85 11.08
C GLY A 328 -15.53 12.97 12.09
N THR A 329 -15.44 12.60 13.37
CA THR A 329 -15.14 13.52 14.49
C THR A 329 -13.89 13.12 15.27
N GLY A 330 -13.21 12.04 14.87
CA GLY A 330 -11.95 11.60 15.43
C GLY A 330 -11.92 10.10 15.74
N MET A 331 -10.70 9.58 15.81
CA MET A 331 -10.43 8.22 16.21
C MET A 331 -9.40 8.18 17.34
N ALA A 332 -9.44 7.12 18.13
CA ALA A 332 -8.47 6.88 19.18
C ALA A 332 -8.10 5.40 19.26
N LEU A 333 -6.83 5.15 19.52
CA LEU A 333 -6.28 3.83 19.81
C LEU A 333 -5.82 3.81 21.27
N HIS A 334 -6.34 2.87 22.04
CA HIS A 334 -6.00 2.71 23.46
C HIS A 334 -5.35 1.36 23.72
N GLY A 335 -4.40 1.32 24.66
CA GLY A 335 -3.81 0.08 25.16
C GLY A 335 -4.78 -0.70 26.04
N GLU A 336 -4.38 -1.91 26.41
CA GLU A 336 -5.20 -2.81 27.26
C GLU A 336 -5.46 -2.22 28.65
N ASP A 337 -4.50 -1.46 29.16
CA ASP A 337 -4.54 -0.73 30.43
C ASP A 337 -5.32 0.60 30.35
N GLY A 338 -5.92 0.92 29.20
CA GLY A 338 -6.66 2.14 28.96
C GLY A 338 -5.79 3.36 28.64
N ARG A 339 -4.47 3.21 28.53
CA ARG A 339 -3.60 4.33 28.10
C ARG A 339 -3.93 4.76 26.67
N VAL A 340 -3.79 6.04 26.39
CA VAL A 340 -3.92 6.55 25.02
C VAL A 340 -2.63 6.25 24.26
N ILE A 341 -2.74 5.43 23.20
CA ILE A 341 -1.63 5.16 22.28
C ILE A 341 -1.54 6.28 21.25
N CYS A 342 -2.66 6.64 20.63
CA CYS A 342 -2.75 7.73 19.66
C CYS A 342 -4.19 8.21 19.53
N SER A 343 -4.36 9.53 19.41
CA SER A 343 -5.63 10.17 19.06
C SER A 343 -5.43 10.98 17.78
N SER A 344 -6.31 10.78 16.80
CA SER A 344 -6.23 11.42 15.50
C SER A 344 -7.56 12.10 15.17
N LEU A 345 -7.51 13.41 14.94
CA LEU A 345 -8.65 14.29 14.72
C LEU A 345 -8.67 14.77 13.26
N PRO A 346 -9.86 14.84 12.64
CA PRO A 346 -9.98 15.41 11.30
C PRO A 346 -9.76 16.91 11.29
N ILE A 347 -9.11 17.37 10.23
CA ILE A 347 -8.90 18.78 9.90
C ILE A 347 -9.84 19.09 8.75
N TYR A 348 -10.90 19.83 9.03
CA TYR A 348 -11.84 20.30 8.01
C TYR A 348 -11.34 21.60 7.37
N GLY A 349 -11.61 21.76 6.08
CA GLY A 349 -11.38 23.03 5.39
C GLY A 349 -12.42 24.09 5.75
N GLU A 350 -12.12 25.34 5.44
CA GLU A 350 -12.98 26.51 5.74
C GLU A 350 -13.19 27.44 4.54
N GLY A 351 -12.58 27.14 3.40
CA GLY A 351 -12.59 27.96 2.18
C GLY A 351 -12.84 27.14 0.91
N MET A 352 -12.35 27.62 -0.23
CA MET A 352 -12.54 26.98 -1.54
C MET A 352 -11.24 26.50 -2.18
N GLU A 353 -10.09 26.98 -1.72
CA GLU A 353 -8.80 26.65 -2.31
C GLU A 353 -8.39 25.19 -2.06
N PRO A 354 -7.59 24.58 -2.96
CA PRO A 354 -7.05 23.24 -2.76
C PRO A 354 -6.37 23.07 -1.40
N GLY A 355 -6.85 22.11 -0.59
CA GLY A 355 -6.34 21.84 0.76
C GLY A 355 -6.99 22.68 1.85
N ASN A 356 -8.02 23.45 1.54
CA ASN A 356 -8.81 24.19 2.51
C ASN A 356 -10.32 24.15 2.21
N GLU A 357 -10.81 23.12 1.52
CA GLU A 357 -12.19 23.05 1.05
C GLU A 357 -13.20 22.85 2.19
N ALA A 358 -14.14 23.78 2.33
CA ALA A 358 -15.18 23.76 3.35
C ALA A 358 -16.06 22.50 3.24
N GLY A 359 -16.24 21.82 4.36
CA GLY A 359 -17.03 20.57 4.44
C GLY A 359 -16.27 19.31 4.01
N TYR A 360 -14.98 19.41 3.68
CA TYR A 360 -14.12 18.27 3.39
C TYR A 360 -13.07 18.08 4.47
N ILE A 361 -12.73 16.83 4.74
CA ILE A 361 -11.52 16.49 5.51
C ILE A 361 -10.32 16.68 4.58
N VAL A 362 -9.51 17.69 4.88
CA VAL A 362 -8.31 18.07 4.11
C VAL A 362 -7.02 17.60 4.79
N GLY A 363 -7.13 17.07 6.00
CA GLY A 363 -6.03 16.58 6.83
C GLY A 363 -6.52 15.76 8.01
N MET A 364 -5.62 15.00 8.62
CA MET A 364 -5.80 14.31 9.89
C MET A 364 -4.62 14.63 10.80
N SER A 365 -4.87 14.84 12.09
CA SER A 365 -3.79 15.04 13.06
C SER A 365 -3.03 13.73 13.26
N SER A 366 -1.71 13.78 13.18
CA SER A 366 -0.86 12.61 13.34
C SER A 366 -0.19 12.57 14.71
N CYS A 367 0.02 11.36 15.22
CA CYS A 367 0.78 11.09 16.44
C CYS A 367 2.23 10.79 16.11
N TYR A 368 3.14 11.49 16.79
CA TYR A 368 4.58 11.25 16.78
C TYR A 368 5.06 11.10 18.22
N PRO A 369 4.80 9.94 18.87
CA PRO A 369 5.31 9.70 20.21
C PRO A 369 6.83 9.74 20.23
N ARG A 370 7.41 10.05 21.40
CA ARG A 370 8.85 9.97 21.56
C ARG A 370 9.27 8.50 21.41
N PRO A 371 10.33 8.20 20.66
CA PRO A 371 10.84 6.82 20.55
C PRO A 371 11.00 6.18 21.93
N GLY A 372 10.44 4.98 22.11
CA GLY A 372 10.47 4.27 23.40
C GLY A 372 9.35 4.63 24.38
N SER A 373 8.60 5.73 24.19
CA SER A 373 7.61 6.18 25.17
C SER A 373 6.27 5.47 25.07
N ILE A 374 5.90 5.01 23.88
CA ILE A 374 4.65 4.26 23.64
C ILE A 374 5.01 2.96 22.95
N LYS A 375 4.81 1.85 23.67
CA LYS A 375 5.02 0.49 23.17
C LYS A 375 3.69 -0.24 23.09
N ILE A 376 3.57 -1.20 22.19
CA ILE A 376 2.53 -2.23 22.23
C ILE A 376 3.26 -3.55 22.48
N SER A 377 2.80 -4.35 23.44
CA SER A 377 3.41 -5.66 23.70
C SER A 377 2.91 -6.69 22.68
N GLU A 378 3.72 -7.70 22.39
CA GLU A 378 3.27 -8.86 21.61
C GLU A 378 2.04 -9.49 22.29
N GLY A 379 0.95 -9.68 21.54
CA GLY A 379 -0.29 -10.21 22.07
C GLY A 379 -1.12 -9.25 22.94
N GLU A 380 -0.70 -7.99 23.10
CA GLU A 380 -1.49 -6.96 23.79
C GLU A 380 -2.80 -6.70 23.03
N THR A 381 -3.90 -6.56 23.77
CA THR A 381 -5.19 -6.21 23.18
C THR A 381 -5.38 -4.69 23.19
N VAL A 382 -5.40 -4.09 22.00
CA VAL A 382 -5.68 -2.66 21.83
C VAL A 382 -7.13 -2.41 21.48
N THR A 383 -7.67 -1.29 21.94
CA THR A 383 -9.03 -0.83 21.62
C THR A 383 -8.97 0.27 20.57
N LEU A 384 -9.62 0.06 19.43
CA LEU A 384 -9.80 1.08 18.39
C LEU A 384 -11.21 1.67 18.48
N LEU A 385 -11.30 3.00 18.51
CA LEU A 385 -12.55 3.77 18.49
C LEU A 385 -12.61 4.66 17.25
N SER A 386 -13.77 4.68 16.58
CA SER A 386 -14.09 5.60 15.49
C SER A 386 -15.35 6.38 15.84
N ASN A 387 -15.26 7.71 15.87
CA ASN A 387 -16.38 8.59 16.14
C ASN A 387 -16.78 9.34 14.87
N TYR A 388 -18.10 9.43 14.65
CA TYR A 388 -18.73 10.19 13.59
C TYR A 388 -19.84 11.04 14.19
N SER A 389 -20.07 12.22 13.63
CA SER A 389 -21.35 12.89 13.78
C SER A 389 -22.40 12.07 13.05
N ASN A 390 -23.55 11.88 13.68
CA ASN A 390 -24.69 11.25 13.03
C ASN A 390 -25.92 12.17 13.03
N ALA A 391 -25.68 13.48 13.01
CA ALA A 391 -26.74 14.48 12.79
C ALA A 391 -27.48 14.25 11.45
N GLN A 392 -26.78 13.66 10.49
CA GLN A 392 -27.34 13.07 9.29
C GLN A 392 -26.78 11.66 9.10
N ARG A 393 -27.40 10.90 8.21
CA ARG A 393 -26.92 9.56 7.84
C ARG A 393 -25.70 9.68 6.93
N HIS A 394 -24.71 8.81 7.11
CA HIS A 394 -23.53 8.73 6.26
C HIS A 394 -23.34 7.30 5.72
N THR A 395 -23.17 7.13 4.41
CA THR A 395 -22.93 5.82 3.77
C THR A 395 -21.46 5.62 3.42
N GLY A 396 -21.01 4.36 3.36
CA GLY A 396 -19.65 4.03 2.92
C GLY A 396 -18.54 4.71 3.73
N VAL A 397 -18.76 5.02 5.01
CA VAL A 397 -17.73 5.68 5.82
C VAL A 397 -16.67 4.70 6.29
N MET A 398 -15.44 5.18 6.43
CA MET A 398 -14.32 4.36 6.90
C MET A 398 -13.88 4.71 8.32
N GLY A 399 -13.24 3.77 8.99
CA GLY A 399 -12.63 3.99 10.30
C GLY A 399 -11.32 3.21 10.38
N LEU A 400 -10.33 3.69 9.62
CA LEU A 400 -9.04 3.02 9.48
C LEU A 400 -7.99 3.72 10.33
N PHE A 401 -7.02 2.98 10.84
CA PHE A 401 -5.93 3.52 11.64
C PHE A 401 -4.59 2.98 11.15
N TYR A 402 -3.75 3.87 10.63
CA TYR A 402 -2.43 3.58 10.11
C TYR A 402 -1.39 3.79 11.20
N LEU A 403 -0.51 2.81 11.40
CA LEU A 403 0.58 2.86 12.37
C LEU A 403 1.91 2.49 11.70
N LEU A 404 2.98 3.18 12.12
CA LEU A 404 4.35 2.69 11.94
C LEU A 404 4.85 2.14 13.27
N VAL A 405 5.27 0.89 13.26
CA VAL A 405 5.77 0.19 14.44
C VAL A 405 7.19 -0.27 14.20
N ALA A 406 8.11 0.13 15.08
CA ALA A 406 9.44 -0.44 15.14
C ALA A 406 9.39 -1.70 16.02
N GLU A 407 9.35 -2.86 15.37
CA GLU A 407 9.37 -4.15 16.05
C GLU A 407 10.73 -4.37 16.75
N PRO A 408 10.78 -5.15 17.84
CA PRO A 408 12.04 -5.57 18.42
C PRO A 408 12.88 -6.29 17.36
N SER A 409 14.11 -5.83 17.12
CA SER A 409 15.04 -6.61 16.30
C SER A 409 15.26 -7.97 16.97
N PRO A 410 15.36 -9.07 16.20
CA PRO A 410 15.82 -10.32 16.77
C PRO A 410 17.16 -10.03 17.42
N LYS A 411 17.25 -10.15 18.75
CA LYS A 411 18.55 -10.11 19.42
C LYS A 411 19.39 -11.16 18.70
N PRO A 412 20.55 -10.82 18.12
CA PRO A 412 21.46 -11.86 17.67
C PRO A 412 21.68 -12.75 18.89
N ASN A 413 21.36 -14.04 18.78
CA ASN A 413 21.64 -14.99 19.85
C ASN A 413 23.08 -14.74 20.29
N SER A 414 23.27 -14.30 21.53
CA SER A 414 24.57 -13.94 22.09
C SER A 414 25.45 -15.18 22.35
N ILE A 415 25.27 -16.22 21.54
CA ILE A 415 25.98 -17.48 21.57
C ILE A 415 26.51 -17.74 20.15
N LEU A 416 27.19 -16.78 19.52
CA LEU A 416 28.32 -17.05 18.61
C LEU A 416 29.06 -15.80 18.07
N HIS A 417 29.34 -14.78 18.88
CA HIS A 417 30.31 -13.76 18.45
C HIS A 417 31.22 -13.35 19.59
N SER A 418 32.21 -14.20 19.90
CA SER A 418 33.51 -13.70 20.36
C SER A 418 34.20 -13.11 19.14
N THR A 419 34.13 -11.80 19.00
CA THR A 419 35.01 -11.03 18.11
C THR A 419 36.44 -11.16 18.64
N ASP A 420 37.29 -11.91 17.94
CA ASP A 420 38.72 -11.62 17.96
C ASP A 420 39.02 -10.66 16.80
N GLY A 421 39.82 -9.65 17.09
CA GLY A 421 40.07 -8.52 16.22
C GLY A 421 41.00 -8.92 15.07
N THR A 422 40.43 -9.30 13.94
CA THR A 422 41.02 -9.15 12.60
C THR A 422 39.96 -9.53 11.58
N GLY A 423 39.59 -8.56 10.72
CA GLY A 423 38.60 -8.77 9.68
C GLY A 423 39.12 -9.73 8.60
N GLU A 424 38.80 -11.01 8.74
CA GLU A 424 38.71 -11.96 7.63
C GLU A 424 37.52 -12.91 7.87
N ILE A 425 36.75 -13.15 6.82
CA ILE A 425 35.64 -14.12 6.82
C ILE A 425 36.25 -15.52 6.85
N ILE A 426 36.27 -16.15 8.02
CA ILE A 426 36.68 -17.56 8.15
C ILE A 426 35.55 -18.44 7.62
N ILE A 427 35.59 -18.75 6.33
CA ILE A 427 34.88 -19.89 5.76
C ILE A 427 35.48 -21.15 6.39
N LEU A 428 34.67 -21.89 7.14
CA LEU A 428 35.00 -23.12 7.85
C LEU A 428 35.70 -24.14 6.94
N HIS A 429 37.04 -24.06 6.84
CA HIS A 429 37.91 -24.96 6.08
C HIS A 429 37.81 -26.44 6.54
N ASN A 430 37.26 -26.68 7.74
CA ASN A 430 37.11 -28.02 8.31
C ASN A 430 35.97 -28.83 7.68
N ALA A 431 34.97 -28.19 7.06
CA ALA A 431 33.85 -28.91 6.43
C ALA A 431 34.24 -29.49 5.05
N VAL A 432 35.08 -28.78 4.29
CA VAL A 432 35.55 -29.22 2.97
C VAL A 432 36.55 -30.37 3.10
N GLY A 433 37.42 -30.33 4.12
CA GLY A 433 38.36 -31.42 4.42
C GLY A 433 37.65 -32.73 4.81
N ALA A 434 36.61 -32.65 5.65
CA ALA A 434 35.85 -33.83 6.08
C ALA A 434 35.07 -34.48 4.92
N LEU A 435 34.46 -33.66 4.04
CA LEU A 435 33.74 -34.16 2.86
C LEU A 435 34.67 -34.78 1.82
N ALA A 436 35.87 -34.23 1.61
CA ALA A 436 36.87 -34.78 0.71
C ALA A 436 37.39 -36.15 1.22
N VAL A 437 37.65 -36.28 2.51
CA VAL A 437 38.11 -37.55 3.12
C VAL A 437 37.02 -38.63 3.05
N PHE A 438 35.75 -38.27 3.31
CA PHE A 438 34.63 -39.20 3.17
C PHE A 438 34.40 -39.64 1.71
N GLY A 439 34.53 -38.71 0.75
CA GLY A 439 34.44 -39.01 -0.68
C GLY A 439 35.53 -39.97 -1.15
N ILE A 440 36.79 -39.76 -0.72
CA ILE A 440 37.91 -40.63 -1.07
C ILE A 440 37.75 -42.02 -0.44
N ALA A 441 37.29 -42.11 0.81
CA ALA A 441 37.06 -43.40 1.49
C ALA A 441 35.98 -44.24 0.79
N LEU A 442 34.91 -43.61 0.30
CA LEU A 442 33.85 -44.30 -0.46
C LEU A 442 34.34 -44.81 -1.82
N ILE A 443 35.17 -44.02 -2.52
CA ILE A 443 35.75 -44.43 -3.81
C ILE A 443 36.74 -45.61 -3.60
N VAL A 444 37.59 -45.55 -2.58
CA VAL A 444 38.52 -46.66 -2.27
C VAL A 444 37.74 -47.92 -1.87
N GLY A 445 36.69 -47.78 -1.06
CA GLY A 445 35.79 -48.89 -0.71
C GLY A 445 35.15 -49.54 -1.95
N ALA A 446 34.64 -48.73 -2.88
CA ALA A 446 34.06 -49.22 -4.13
C ALA A 446 35.08 -49.93 -5.03
N VAL A 447 36.31 -49.40 -5.14
CA VAL A 447 37.40 -50.02 -5.92
C VAL A 447 37.85 -51.35 -5.30
N VAL A 448 37.94 -51.46 -3.98
CA VAL A 448 38.28 -52.71 -3.29
C VAL A 448 37.19 -53.76 -3.47
N ILE A 449 35.91 -53.36 -3.39
CA ILE A 449 34.76 -54.25 -3.62
C ILE A 449 34.74 -54.72 -5.09
N TYR A 450 34.99 -53.82 -6.04
CA TYR A 450 35.05 -54.14 -7.46
C TYR A 450 36.20 -55.10 -7.78
N ARG A 451 37.41 -54.86 -7.25
CA ARG A 451 38.55 -55.78 -7.41
C ARG A 451 38.33 -57.15 -6.75
N ARG A 452 37.68 -57.21 -5.59
CA ARG A 452 37.30 -58.49 -4.95
C ARG A 452 36.23 -59.25 -5.73
N ARG A 453 35.35 -58.56 -6.45
CA ARG A 453 34.36 -59.20 -7.34
C ARG A 453 35.04 -59.78 -8.59
N ASN A 454 35.96 -59.04 -9.21
CA ASN A 454 36.70 -59.52 -10.39
C ASN A 454 37.62 -60.71 -10.07
N GLN A 455 38.25 -60.75 -8.89
CA GLN A 455 39.04 -61.92 -8.45
C GLN A 455 38.20 -63.17 -8.16
N ARG A 456 36.86 -63.04 -8.07
CA ARG A 456 35.94 -64.17 -7.87
C ARG A 456 35.40 -64.75 -9.17
N GLU A 457 35.59 -64.07 -10.30
CA GLU A 457 35.08 -64.50 -11.63
C GLU A 457 36.15 -65.20 -12.50
N GLU A 458 37.44 -65.18 -12.12
CA GLU A 458 38.52 -65.89 -12.84
C GLU A 458 38.74 -67.35 -12.34
N GLY A 459 37.71 -67.99 -11.78
CA GLY A 459 37.81 -69.32 -11.17
C GLY A 459 36.66 -70.25 -11.53
N TYR A 460 36.29 -70.38 -12.80
CA TYR A 460 35.44 -71.47 -13.29
C TYR A 460 35.88 -71.88 -14.71
N GLU A 461 36.79 -72.86 -14.79
CA GLU A 461 36.97 -73.68 -15.98
C GLU A 461 35.74 -74.59 -16.15
N SER A 462 35.21 -74.65 -17.37
CA SER A 462 34.16 -75.58 -17.78
C SER A 462 34.72 -77.00 -17.91
N ILE A 463 34.24 -77.93 -17.07
CA ILE A 463 34.35 -79.37 -17.34
C ILE A 463 33.23 -79.77 -18.30
N LEU A 464 33.66 -80.37 -19.42
CA LEU A 464 32.85 -80.97 -20.47
C LEU A 464 32.13 -82.23 -19.97
N MET A 465 30.81 -82.32 -20.18
CA MET A 465 30.16 -83.56 -20.61
C MET A 465 28.86 -83.25 -21.34
#